data_AF-A0A836VI23-F1
#
_entry.id   AF-A0A836VI23-F1
#
_cell.length_a   1.000
_cell.length_b   1.000
_cell.length_c   1.000
_cell.angle_alpha   90.00
_cell.angle_beta   90.00
_cell.angle_gamma   90.00
#
_symmetry.space_group_name_H-M   'P 1'
#
loop_
_entity.id
_entity.type
_entity.pdbx_description
1 polymer ?
#
loop_
_entity_poly.entity_id
_entity_poly.type
_entity_poly.pdbx_seq_one_letter_code
_entity_poly.pdbx_strand_id
1 'polypeptide(L)'
;MPLRVIPFKMPEPMEIPAHIAEQLRQMPAGEAICKGMGLLMQIEAADIILYERIDEGGLLQLESVMGRDGALSEVRADLEGESFYGQAPVGTSGLAGQALEQGQSLLVMGQLDAGEGSTMPPRLAKQLVGGEGGNVGFIYVLCLTDEAGASRGVITLIRNASEGPLNHEQPNITEGMRRLMSELVST
;
A
#
# COMPACT_ATOMS: atom_id res chain seq x y z
N MET A 1 -9.79 -6.68 -19.44
CA MET A 1 -9.85 -5.21 -19.28
C MET A 1 -8.42 -4.75 -19.09
N PRO A 2 -7.91 -3.79 -19.87
CA PRO A 2 -6.56 -3.28 -19.69
C PRO A 2 -6.39 -2.73 -18.26
N LEU A 3 -5.14 -2.64 -17.80
CA LEU A 3 -4.83 -2.06 -16.50
C LEU A 3 -5.48 -0.68 -16.36
N ARG A 4 -6.19 -0.45 -15.26
CA ARG A 4 -6.78 0.83 -14.90
C ARG A 4 -6.25 1.29 -13.57
N VAL A 5 -5.86 2.56 -13.51
CA VAL A 5 -5.57 3.29 -12.28
C VAL A 5 -6.66 4.32 -12.12
N ILE A 6 -7.45 4.21 -11.06
CA ILE A 6 -8.57 5.11 -10.80
C ILE A 6 -8.45 5.76 -9.42
N PRO A 7 -8.80 7.05 -9.29
CA PRO A 7 -9.02 7.67 -7.99
C PRO A 7 -10.00 6.84 -7.16
N PHE A 8 -9.67 6.62 -5.90
CA PHE A 8 -10.44 5.76 -5.02
C PHE A 8 -10.55 6.37 -3.62
N LYS A 9 -11.74 6.25 -3.05
CA LYS A 9 -12.02 6.63 -1.66
C LYS A 9 -12.62 5.43 -0.96
N MET A 10 -12.01 5.03 0.15
CA MET A 10 -12.61 4.05 1.05
C MET A 10 -13.94 4.58 1.63
N PRO A 11 -14.85 3.69 2.07
CA PRO A 11 -16.08 4.11 2.74
C PRO A 11 -15.78 4.72 4.12
N GLU A 12 -16.84 5.09 4.86
CA GLU A 12 -16.69 5.59 6.23
C GLU A 12 -15.90 4.59 7.11
N PRO A 13 -14.93 5.05 7.92
CA PRO A 13 -14.13 4.17 8.75
C PRO A 13 -15.00 3.46 9.80
N MET A 14 -14.65 2.21 10.07
CA MET A 14 -15.02 1.58 11.33
C MET A 14 -14.09 2.08 12.43
N GLU A 15 -14.61 2.26 13.64
CA GLU A 15 -13.81 2.61 14.80
C GLU A 15 -12.88 1.45 15.19
N ILE A 16 -11.58 1.73 15.30
CA ILE A 16 -10.60 0.74 15.76
C ILE A 16 -10.72 0.63 17.30
N PRO A 17 -10.80 -0.59 17.86
CA PRO A 17 -10.90 -0.78 19.31
C PRO A 17 -9.84 0.01 20.08
N ALA A 18 -10.26 0.74 21.12
CA ALA A 18 -9.40 1.68 21.84
C ALA A 18 -8.08 1.07 22.33
N HIS A 19 -8.12 -0.15 22.87
CA HIS A 19 -6.91 -0.84 23.34
C HIS A 19 -5.91 -1.14 22.21
N ILE A 20 -6.37 -1.37 20.97
CA ILE A 20 -5.49 -1.54 19.80
C ILE A 20 -4.89 -0.19 19.42
N ALA A 21 -5.71 0.86 19.37
CA ALA A 21 -5.25 2.19 19.02
C ALA A 21 -4.21 2.74 20.01
N GLU A 22 -4.48 2.59 21.31
CA GLU A 22 -3.56 2.95 22.39
C GLU A 22 -2.25 2.15 22.32
N GLN A 23 -2.34 0.84 22.07
CA GLN A 23 -1.15 0.01 21.89
C GLN A 23 -0.28 0.51 20.74
N LEU A 24 -0.87 0.80 19.58
CA LEU A 24 -0.12 1.27 18.41
C LEU A 24 0.52 2.65 18.65
N ARG A 25 -0.16 3.56 19.35
CA ARG A 25 0.39 4.88 19.70
C ARG A 25 1.56 4.84 20.68
N GLN A 26 1.73 3.75 21.43
CA GLN A 26 2.85 3.57 22.35
C GLN A 26 4.09 2.98 21.66
N MET A 27 3.99 2.59 20.40
CA MET A 27 5.08 2.01 19.62
C MET A 27 5.79 3.07 18.78
N PRO A 28 7.07 2.88 18.42
CA PRO A 28 7.70 3.68 17.37
C PRO A 28 6.89 3.61 16.07
N ALA A 29 6.77 4.73 15.35
CA ALA A 29 5.87 4.86 14.20
C ALA A 29 6.00 3.71 13.18
N GLY A 30 7.23 3.40 12.72
CA GLY A 30 7.45 2.31 11.77
C GLY A 30 7.03 0.92 12.29
N GLU A 31 7.25 0.65 13.58
CA GLU A 31 6.81 -0.60 14.21
C GLU A 31 5.28 -0.65 14.35
N ALA A 32 4.66 0.48 14.67
CA ALA A 32 3.22 0.62 14.78
C ALA A 32 2.54 0.40 13.42
N ILE A 33 3.09 0.96 12.33
CA ILE A 33 2.61 0.70 10.96
C ILE A 33 2.73 -0.79 10.63
N CYS A 34 3.90 -1.40 10.86
CA CYS A 34 4.09 -2.83 10.62
C CYS A 34 3.10 -3.70 11.42
N LYS A 35 2.84 -3.35 12.68
CA LYS A 35 1.85 -4.05 13.51
C LYS A 35 0.45 -3.89 12.95
N GLY A 36 0.08 -2.69 12.51
CA GLY A 36 -1.20 -2.43 11.87
C GLY A 36 -1.37 -3.18 10.53
N MET A 37 -0.31 -3.30 9.72
CA MET A 37 -0.31 -4.15 8.52
C MET A 37 -0.63 -5.60 8.91
N GLY A 38 -0.03 -6.10 9.99
CA GLY A 38 -0.31 -7.44 10.51
C GLY A 38 -1.77 -7.63 10.94
N LEU A 39 -2.39 -6.60 11.54
CA LEU A 39 -3.82 -6.63 11.88
C LEU A 39 -4.71 -6.64 10.61
N LEU A 40 -4.31 -5.92 9.57
CA LEU A 40 -5.01 -5.96 8.27
C LEU A 40 -4.88 -7.33 7.59
N MET A 41 -3.74 -8.01 7.74
CA MET A 41 -3.59 -9.38 7.26
C MET A 41 -4.52 -10.37 7.99
N GLN A 42 -4.77 -10.18 9.29
CA GLN A 42 -5.65 -11.06 10.07
C GLN A 42 -7.11 -11.01 9.66
N ILE A 43 -7.58 -9.88 9.12
CA ILE A 43 -8.91 -9.75 8.54
C ILE A 43 -8.94 -10.08 7.05
N GLU A 44 -7.84 -10.63 6.53
CA GLU A 44 -7.65 -10.97 5.13
C GLU A 44 -7.88 -9.76 4.21
N ALA A 45 -7.42 -8.56 4.58
CA ALA A 45 -7.58 -7.37 3.74
C ALA A 45 -6.70 -7.46 2.46
N ALA A 46 -5.59 -8.18 2.52
CA ALA A 46 -4.66 -8.34 1.40
C ALA A 46 -3.91 -9.67 1.48
N ASP A 47 -3.32 -10.08 0.36
CA ASP A 47 -2.32 -11.16 0.29
C ASP A 47 -0.91 -10.62 0.51
N ILE A 48 -0.64 -9.40 0.02
CA ILE A 48 0.60 -8.66 0.22
C ILE A 48 0.27 -7.21 0.60
N ILE A 49 0.96 -6.65 1.59
CA ILE A 49 0.92 -5.23 1.92
C ILE A 49 2.32 -4.66 1.79
N LEU A 50 2.44 -3.57 1.02
CA LEU A 50 3.65 -2.75 0.96
C LEU A 50 3.45 -1.51 1.82
N TYR A 51 4.48 -1.10 2.54
CA TYR A 51 4.55 0.21 3.16
C TYR A 51 5.72 0.98 2.56
N GLU A 52 5.38 2.05 1.85
CA GLU A 52 6.33 2.96 1.22
C GLU A 52 6.23 4.31 1.93
N ARG A 53 7.34 4.83 2.47
CA ARG A 53 7.35 6.08 3.25
C ARG A 53 8.19 7.15 2.57
N ILE A 54 7.85 8.41 2.85
CA ILE A 54 8.72 9.54 2.57
C ILE A 54 9.61 9.77 3.80
N ASP A 55 10.92 9.69 3.62
CA ASP A 55 11.86 9.96 4.71
C ASP A 55 12.05 11.46 4.99
N GLU A 56 12.87 11.80 5.99
CA GLU A 56 13.16 13.18 6.38
C GLU A 56 13.79 14.02 5.25
N GLY A 57 14.46 13.35 4.30
CA GLY A 57 15.03 13.98 3.10
C GLY A 57 14.03 14.18 1.97
N GLY A 58 12.78 13.76 2.15
CA GLY A 58 11.75 13.82 1.12
C GLY A 58 11.86 12.70 0.09
N LEU A 59 12.61 11.63 0.39
CA LEU A 59 12.86 10.52 -0.54
C LEU A 59 11.92 9.35 -0.27
N LEU A 60 11.47 8.70 -1.33
CA LEU A 60 10.63 7.51 -1.24
C LEU A 60 11.46 6.28 -0.85
N GLN A 61 11.02 5.58 0.19
CA GLN A 61 11.67 4.38 0.73
C GLN A 61 10.66 3.24 0.85
N LEU A 62 11.05 2.01 0.47
CA LEU A 62 10.29 0.81 0.79
C LEU A 62 10.63 0.38 2.22
N GLU A 63 9.72 0.61 3.15
CA GLU A 63 9.97 0.36 4.57
C GLU A 63 9.61 -1.08 4.96
N SER A 64 8.53 -1.63 4.41
CA SER A 64 8.06 -2.96 4.77
C SER A 64 7.28 -3.64 3.64
N VAL A 65 7.43 -4.97 3.57
CA VAL A 65 6.60 -5.85 2.74
C VAL A 65 6.16 -7.02 3.61
N MET A 66 4.85 -7.20 3.71
CA MET A 66 4.23 -8.22 4.53
C MET A 66 3.32 -9.10 3.69
N GLY A 67 3.32 -10.39 3.97
CA GLY A 67 2.36 -11.37 3.48
C GLY A 67 1.58 -11.99 4.64
N ARG A 68 0.74 -12.98 4.31
CA ARG A 68 -0.12 -13.69 5.29
C ARG A 68 0.67 -14.31 6.45
N ASP A 69 1.87 -14.81 6.17
CA ASP A 69 2.75 -15.48 7.13
C ASP A 69 3.81 -14.55 7.77
N GLY A 70 3.71 -13.24 7.56
CA GLY A 70 4.62 -12.25 8.13
C GLY A 70 5.48 -11.54 7.08
N ALA A 71 6.69 -11.10 7.47
CA ALA A 71 7.56 -10.30 6.60
C ALA A 71 8.04 -11.11 5.38
N LEU A 72 7.97 -10.50 4.19
CA LEU A 72 8.46 -11.09 2.94
C LEU A 72 9.80 -10.47 2.55
N SER A 73 10.86 -10.80 3.30
CA SER A 73 12.19 -10.17 3.14
C SER A 73 12.79 -10.32 1.75
N GLU A 74 12.61 -11.47 1.09
CA GLU A 74 13.12 -11.69 -0.27
C GLU A 74 12.38 -10.84 -1.30
N VAL A 75 11.04 -10.74 -1.18
CA VAL A 75 10.22 -9.89 -2.05
C VAL A 75 10.57 -8.42 -1.82
N ARG A 76 10.73 -8.01 -0.56
CA ARG A 76 11.20 -6.66 -0.22
C ARG A 76 12.54 -6.34 -0.88
N ALA A 77 13.54 -7.21 -0.72
CA ALA A 77 14.86 -7.00 -1.29
C ALA A 77 14.84 -6.92 -2.83
N ASP A 78 13.98 -7.70 -3.50
CA ASP A 78 13.79 -7.55 -4.94
C ASP A 78 13.17 -6.20 -5.27
N LEU A 79 12.05 -5.84 -4.63
CA LEU A 79 11.34 -4.57 -4.87
C LEU A 79 12.20 -3.35 -4.56
N GLU A 80 13.05 -3.36 -3.52
CA GLU A 80 14.01 -2.29 -3.20
C GLU A 80 14.98 -2.00 -4.37
N GLY A 81 15.17 -2.96 -5.27
CA GLY A 81 15.95 -2.78 -6.49
C GLY A 81 15.24 -1.99 -7.60
N GLU A 82 14.04 -1.47 -7.37
CA GLU A 82 13.41 -0.48 -8.25
C GLU A 82 14.19 0.83 -8.22
N SER A 83 14.44 1.41 -9.40
CA SER A 83 15.35 2.54 -9.52
C SER A 83 14.85 3.83 -8.87
N PHE A 84 13.55 3.93 -8.59
CA PHE A 84 12.93 5.15 -8.04
C PHE A 84 13.02 5.26 -6.51
N TYR A 85 13.37 4.20 -5.79
CA TYR A 85 13.62 4.31 -4.35
C TYR A 85 14.90 5.13 -4.07
N GLY A 86 14.90 5.87 -2.97
CA GLY A 86 15.97 6.83 -2.64
C GLY A 86 15.93 8.11 -3.48
N GLN A 87 14.82 8.38 -4.17
CA GLN A 87 14.59 9.62 -4.93
C GLN A 87 13.32 10.32 -4.46
N ALA A 88 13.18 11.62 -4.79
CA ALA A 88 11.95 12.34 -4.54
C ALA A 88 10.80 11.72 -5.35
N PRO A 89 9.64 11.45 -4.72
CA PRO A 89 8.54 10.79 -5.42
C PRO A 89 7.94 11.70 -6.49
N VAL A 90 7.81 11.15 -7.70
CA VAL A 90 7.11 11.76 -8.85
C VAL A 90 6.12 10.75 -9.42
N GLY A 91 5.23 11.15 -10.33
CA GLY A 91 4.20 10.26 -10.89
C GLY A 91 4.71 8.97 -11.55
N THR A 92 5.99 8.91 -11.92
CA THR A 92 6.66 7.71 -12.47
C THR A 92 7.39 6.86 -11.42
N SER A 93 7.37 7.23 -10.14
CA SER A 93 7.95 6.47 -9.01
C SER A 93 7.01 5.35 -8.56
N GLY A 94 6.57 4.54 -9.52
CA GLY A 94 5.59 3.48 -9.31
C GLY A 94 4.21 3.96 -8.88
N LEU A 95 3.44 3.04 -8.29
CA LEU A 95 2.07 3.32 -7.84
C LEU A 95 2.03 4.33 -6.67
N ALA A 96 2.98 4.24 -5.75
CA ALA A 96 3.12 5.19 -4.65
C ALA A 96 3.37 6.61 -5.17
N GLY A 97 4.35 6.78 -6.07
CA GLY A 97 4.64 8.07 -6.68
C GLY A 97 3.41 8.70 -7.36
N GLN A 98 2.63 7.89 -8.08
CA GLN A 98 1.40 8.34 -8.71
C GLN A 98 0.33 8.79 -7.70
N ALA A 99 0.13 8.05 -6.61
CA ALA A 99 -0.82 8.42 -5.56
C ALA A 99 -0.39 9.70 -4.82
N LEU A 100 0.91 9.81 -4.52
CA LEU A 100 1.51 10.97 -3.83
C LEU A 100 1.43 12.23 -4.67
N GLU A 101 1.79 12.17 -5.97
CA GLU A 101 1.72 13.32 -6.88
C GLU A 101 0.28 13.82 -7.05
N GLN A 102 -0.68 12.91 -7.10
CA GLN A 102 -2.10 13.26 -7.22
C GLN A 102 -2.75 13.64 -5.88
N GLY A 103 -2.06 13.44 -4.75
CA GLY A 103 -2.60 13.66 -3.41
C GLY A 103 -3.84 12.81 -3.12
N GLN A 104 -3.97 11.64 -3.74
CA GLN A 104 -5.18 10.82 -3.65
C GLN A 104 -4.87 9.33 -3.64
N SER A 105 -5.69 8.57 -2.90
CA SER A 105 -5.62 7.12 -2.91
C SER A 105 -6.15 6.57 -4.25
N LEU A 106 -5.61 5.42 -4.66
CA LEU A 106 -5.88 4.81 -5.96
C LEU A 106 -6.38 3.38 -5.81
N LEU A 107 -7.23 2.96 -6.74
CA LEU A 107 -7.52 1.55 -7.00
C LEU A 107 -6.92 1.18 -8.36
N VAL A 108 -6.13 0.12 -8.37
CA VAL A 108 -5.53 -0.44 -9.57
C VAL A 108 -6.08 -1.84 -9.79
N MET A 109 -6.56 -2.10 -11.00
CA MET A 109 -7.13 -3.40 -11.38
C MET A 109 -7.08 -3.61 -12.89
N GLY A 110 -7.14 -4.87 -13.33
CA GLY A 110 -7.21 -5.22 -14.75
C GLY A 110 -6.14 -6.23 -15.15
N GLN A 111 -5.89 -6.30 -16.46
CA GLN A 111 -4.88 -7.16 -17.07
C GLN A 111 -3.63 -6.35 -17.36
N LEU A 112 -2.48 -6.92 -17.02
CA LEU A 112 -1.18 -6.44 -17.42
C LEU A 112 -0.68 -7.33 -18.56
N ASP A 113 -0.55 -6.76 -19.76
CA ASP A 113 -0.04 -7.48 -20.91
C ASP A 113 1.50 -7.40 -20.97
N ALA A 114 2.14 -8.50 -21.40
CA ALA A 114 3.59 -8.55 -21.55
C ALA A 114 4.05 -7.54 -22.62
N GLY A 115 4.87 -6.56 -22.21
CA GLY A 115 5.49 -5.59 -23.12
C GLY A 115 4.70 -4.30 -23.37
N GLU A 116 3.53 -4.11 -22.76
CA GLU A 116 2.88 -2.80 -22.75
C GLU A 116 3.53 -1.86 -21.73
N GLY A 117 3.65 -0.58 -22.10
CA GLY A 117 4.08 0.48 -21.18
C GLY A 117 3.01 0.66 -20.09
N SER A 118 3.29 0.14 -18.90
CA SER A 118 2.38 0.15 -17.75
C SER A 118 2.88 1.07 -16.65
N THR A 119 1.97 1.61 -15.84
CA THR A 119 2.30 2.33 -14.60
C THR A 119 2.69 1.37 -13.46
N MET A 120 2.54 0.06 -13.67
CA MET A 120 2.98 -0.95 -12.72
C MET A 120 4.52 -0.99 -12.65
N PRO A 121 5.13 -0.89 -11.44
CA PRO A 121 6.57 -1.09 -11.28
C PRO A 121 7.01 -2.45 -11.86
N PRO A 122 8.09 -2.54 -12.66
CA PRO A 122 8.49 -3.77 -13.34
C PRO A 122 8.68 -4.98 -12.42
N ARG A 123 9.25 -4.78 -11.23
CA ARG A 123 9.47 -5.87 -10.26
C ARG A 123 8.17 -6.28 -9.59
N LEU A 124 7.31 -5.31 -9.26
CA LEU A 124 5.97 -5.60 -8.74
C LEU A 124 5.14 -6.34 -9.79
N ALA A 125 5.18 -5.92 -11.06
CA ALA A 125 4.53 -6.62 -12.17
C ALA A 125 4.98 -8.08 -12.26
N LYS A 126 6.30 -8.31 -12.26
CA LYS A 126 6.88 -9.67 -12.27
C LYS A 126 6.40 -10.50 -11.06
N GLN A 127 6.33 -9.89 -9.88
CA GLN A 127 5.85 -10.55 -8.67
C GLN A 127 4.38 -10.98 -8.77
N LEU A 128 3.53 -10.15 -9.38
CA LEU A 128 2.08 -10.37 -9.42
C LEU A 128 1.63 -11.29 -10.56
N VAL A 129 2.20 -11.13 -11.75
CA VAL A 129 1.72 -11.81 -12.97
C VAL A 129 2.82 -12.54 -13.75
N GLY A 130 4.06 -12.55 -13.24
CA GLY A 130 5.18 -13.19 -13.94
C GLY A 130 5.55 -12.49 -15.24
N GLY A 131 6.19 -13.23 -16.15
CA GLY A 131 6.64 -12.73 -17.45
C GLY A 131 5.62 -12.82 -18.58
N GLU A 132 4.53 -13.56 -18.38
CA GLU A 132 3.50 -13.79 -19.40
C GLU A 132 2.38 -12.74 -19.34
N GLY A 133 2.33 -11.94 -18.26
CA GLY A 133 1.22 -11.04 -18.00
C GLY A 133 0.03 -11.76 -17.36
N GLY A 134 -1.01 -10.99 -17.03
CA GLY A 134 -2.21 -11.54 -16.41
C GLY A 134 -2.98 -10.55 -15.56
N ASN A 135 -3.93 -11.08 -14.78
CA ASN A 135 -4.76 -10.27 -13.89
C ASN A 135 -3.96 -9.84 -12.67
N VAL A 136 -3.84 -8.53 -12.43
CA VAL A 136 -3.14 -8.00 -11.25
C VAL A 136 -3.99 -8.06 -9.96
N GLY A 137 -5.27 -8.45 -10.08
CA GLY A 137 -6.22 -8.48 -8.97
C GLY A 137 -6.74 -7.09 -8.61
N PHE A 138 -6.78 -6.80 -7.31
CA PHE A 138 -7.23 -5.52 -6.76
C PHE A 138 -6.15 -4.93 -5.87
N ILE A 139 -5.60 -3.78 -6.28
CA ILE A 139 -4.52 -3.11 -5.59
C ILE A 139 -5.01 -1.76 -5.09
N TYR A 140 -5.06 -1.60 -3.78
CA TYR A 140 -5.48 -0.35 -3.12
C TYR A 140 -4.25 0.39 -2.64
N VAL A 141 -3.93 1.50 -3.28
CA VAL A 141 -2.80 2.38 -2.90
C VAL A 141 -3.38 3.48 -2.03
N LEU A 142 -3.13 3.41 -0.74
CA LEU A 142 -3.78 4.26 0.25
C LEU A 142 -2.79 5.24 0.87
N CYS A 143 -2.99 6.54 0.66
CA CYS A 143 -2.12 7.56 1.22
C CYS A 143 -2.22 7.60 2.75
N LEU A 144 -1.07 7.74 3.40
CA LEU A 144 -0.97 8.11 4.81
C LEU A 144 -0.66 9.60 4.87
N THR A 145 -1.57 10.38 5.46
CA THR A 145 -1.49 11.84 5.46
C THR A 145 -1.26 12.37 6.86
N ASP A 146 -0.42 13.39 7.00
CA ASP A 146 -0.29 14.09 8.27
C ASP A 146 -1.50 14.97 8.60
N GLU A 147 -1.49 15.60 9.77
CA GLU A 147 -2.55 16.53 10.22
C GLU A 147 -2.77 17.71 9.26
N ALA A 148 -1.73 18.13 8.52
CA ALA A 148 -1.82 19.17 7.50
C ALA A 148 -2.38 18.65 6.16
N GLY A 149 -2.65 17.34 6.06
CA GLY A 149 -3.11 16.66 4.86
C GLY A 149 -2.01 16.32 3.87
N ALA A 150 -0.73 16.54 4.21
CA ALA A 150 0.39 16.19 3.36
C ALA A 150 0.65 14.68 3.45
N SER A 151 0.81 14.01 2.30
CA SER A 151 1.10 12.58 2.30
C SER A 151 2.53 12.32 2.79
N ARG A 152 2.68 11.40 3.75
CA ARG A 152 3.96 10.93 4.33
C ARG A 152 4.36 9.54 3.85
N GLY A 153 3.54 8.94 3.01
CA GLY A 153 3.75 7.60 2.45
C GLY A 153 2.45 7.00 1.96
N VAL A 154 2.51 5.73 1.58
CA VAL A 154 1.35 4.93 1.19
C VAL A 154 1.42 3.54 1.82
N ILE A 155 0.26 2.97 2.09
CA ILE A 155 0.11 1.52 2.25
C ILE A 155 -0.56 0.96 0.99
N THR A 156 0.08 -0.02 0.36
CA THR A 156 -0.43 -0.67 -0.84
C THR A 156 -0.93 -2.06 -0.48
N LEU A 157 -2.25 -2.25 -0.47
CA LEU A 157 -2.90 -3.55 -0.24
C LEU A 157 -3.10 -4.26 -1.57
N ILE A 158 -2.55 -5.45 -1.72
CA ILE A 158 -2.63 -6.26 -2.94
C ILE A 158 -3.47 -7.49 -2.64
N ARG A 159 -4.60 -7.63 -3.33
CA ARG A 159 -5.42 -8.84 -3.33
C ARG A 159 -5.29 -9.54 -4.67
N ASN A 160 -4.96 -10.81 -4.64
CA ASN A 160 -4.88 -11.64 -5.84
C ASN A 160 -6.25 -11.72 -6.52
N ALA A 161 -6.25 -11.96 -7.84
CA ALA A 161 -7.49 -12.01 -8.62
C ALA A 161 -8.48 -13.09 -8.15
N SER A 162 -7.99 -14.17 -7.52
CA SER A 162 -8.79 -15.24 -6.93
C SER A 162 -9.59 -14.82 -5.69
N GLU A 163 -9.12 -13.80 -4.96
CA GLU A 163 -9.68 -13.36 -3.68
C GLU A 163 -10.78 -12.30 -3.82
N GLY A 164 -10.94 -11.74 -5.03
CA GLY A 164 -11.88 -10.64 -5.28
C GLY A 164 -11.48 -9.31 -4.61
N PRO A 165 -12.33 -8.27 -4.69
CA PRO A 165 -12.10 -7.01 -3.98
C PRO A 165 -12.33 -7.17 -2.46
N LEU A 166 -11.93 -6.16 -1.68
CA LEU A 166 -12.33 -6.05 -0.28
C LEU A 166 -13.86 -6.16 -0.15
N ASN A 167 -14.32 -6.91 0.83
CA ASN A 167 -15.74 -7.25 1.00
C ASN A 167 -16.22 -7.02 2.45
N HIS A 168 -17.54 -7.08 2.65
CA HIS A 168 -18.19 -6.92 3.96
C HIS A 168 -17.69 -5.67 4.70
N GLU A 169 -17.11 -5.85 5.89
CA GLU A 169 -16.60 -4.78 6.74
C GLU A 169 -15.12 -4.46 6.49
N GLN A 170 -14.42 -5.25 5.65
CA GLN A 170 -12.98 -5.07 5.39
C GLN A 170 -12.64 -3.66 4.89
N PRO A 171 -13.38 -3.03 3.96
CA PRO A 171 -13.09 -1.65 3.54
C PRO A 171 -13.17 -0.65 4.69
N ASN A 172 -14.18 -0.77 5.57
CA ASN A 172 -14.40 0.13 6.69
C ASN A 172 -13.30 -0.03 7.76
N ILE A 173 -12.95 -1.28 8.10
CA ILE A 173 -11.86 -1.57 9.05
C ILE A 173 -10.51 -1.11 8.47
N THR A 174 -10.28 -1.34 7.17
CA THR A 174 -9.07 -0.88 6.47
C THR A 174 -8.94 0.63 6.52
N GLU A 175 -10.02 1.38 6.30
CA GLU A 175 -10.01 2.84 6.41
C GLU A 175 -9.78 3.31 7.85
N GLY A 176 -10.42 2.66 8.83
CA GLY A 176 -10.18 2.97 10.25
C GLY A 176 -8.71 2.80 10.62
N MET A 177 -8.11 1.69 10.20
CA MET A 177 -6.69 1.41 10.43
C MET A 177 -5.79 2.37 9.66
N ARG A 178 -6.09 2.68 8.40
CA ARG A 178 -5.34 3.66 7.59
C ARG A 178 -5.33 5.03 8.25
N ARG A 179 -6.45 5.48 8.81
CA ARG A 179 -6.53 6.77 9.53
C ARG A 179 -5.68 6.75 10.79
N LEU A 180 -5.75 5.69 11.58
CA LEU A 180 -4.87 5.52 12.74
C LEU A 180 -3.39 5.50 12.34
N MET A 181 -3.04 4.79 11.27
CA MET A 181 -1.69 4.81 10.68
C MET A 181 -1.25 6.21 10.22
N SER A 182 -2.19 7.00 9.69
CA SER A 182 -1.93 8.39 9.27
C SER A 182 -1.61 9.29 10.47
N GLU A 183 -2.29 9.10 11.61
CA GLU A 183 -1.94 9.76 12.88
C GLU A 183 -0.51 9.40 13.31
N LEU A 184 -0.13 8.13 13.18
CA LEU A 184 1.17 7.61 13.63
C LEU A 184 2.36 8.11 12.79
N VAL A 185 2.14 8.50 11.53
CA VAL A 185 3.19 9.13 10.69
C VAL A 185 3.24 10.65 10.83
N SER A 186 2.36 11.23 11.65
CA SER A 186 2.31 12.68 11.94
C SER A 186 3.15 13.09 13.14
N THR A 187 3.56 12.12 13.96
CA THR A 187 4.33 12.28 15.21
C THR A 187 5.82 12.07 15.00
#